data_AF-A0A3M2WW89-F1
#
_entry.id   AF-A0A3M2WW89-F1
#
_cell.length_a   1.000
_cell.length_b   1.000
_cell.length_c   1.000
_cell.angle_alpha   90.00
_cell.angle_beta   90.00
_cell.angle_gamma   90.00
#
_symmetry.space_group_name_H-M   'P 1'
#
loop_
_entity.id
_entity.type
_entity.pdbx_description
1 polymer ?
#
loop_
_entity_poly.entity_id
_entity_poly.type
_entity_poly.pdbx_seq_one_letter_code
_entity_poly.pdbx_strand_id
1 'polypeptide(L)'
;MKVLPRSILTESREIAHHASCDERSASQSRLISEFLATVSLESAAIETYELFSSYVDSLSPASRTRSSTVLSLEKFILWAICIAMKPLDEFTTSDLKEFLIFCSRPPETWVGAWKTRFVICNNSEAHNASWKPFRQAICCPDMGNVINRFFKYLSPVLGSQPMLSSSDLAPAPREPISDVDDYVALRYLEYLADLAPSNTRVLERSLFVFSVCYYLEFKFKELRAERVNFSMACFSAIGSDTPIFTMRGRLRDYNIAIPLALVVATIRYRQSLGLSPIPSVHEDDPIFTEGQVDKLMSRLPRMPGLGRSASKLLDRAISFRVAKIVEPSTFRISRSESARQYRLSWERKQILNGLGINRSEESLDTKSAYNTQERPSPLCGLSHNKVITLSEHQSLVYAATNFSKSRSELVLVSLGALRLYGALSADRLKLVAFEKLLLWSIYVKNKSFRSLTVLDAREFYEFCLSPPMSWTQNSSQRRFAFGEGEVVPNPNWTPFLKITELDNDMCLRAGRIIDWCENVYNSLIALEIVRINIFLNILN
;
A
#
# COMPACT_ATOMS: atom_id res chain seq x y z
N MET A 1 -29.73 17.03 36.71
CA MET A 1 -30.44 16.20 35.70
C MET A 1 -29.56 16.21 34.45
N LYS A 2 -29.04 15.06 33.98
CA LYS A 2 -28.09 15.05 32.84
C LYS A 2 -28.79 15.50 31.56
N VAL A 3 -28.18 16.44 30.83
CA VAL A 3 -28.73 16.99 29.57
C VAL A 3 -28.73 15.89 28.51
N LEU A 4 -29.83 15.76 27.76
CA LEU A 4 -29.90 14.82 26.65
C LEU A 4 -29.09 15.34 25.45
N PRO A 5 -28.33 14.48 24.74
CA PRO A 5 -27.50 14.92 23.64
C PRO A 5 -28.36 15.43 22.47
N ARG A 6 -27.94 16.53 21.87
CA ARG A 6 -28.42 17.03 20.57
C ARG A 6 -27.28 17.03 19.56
N SER A 7 -27.58 17.05 18.28
CA SER A 7 -26.53 17.03 17.24
C SER A 7 -25.66 18.29 17.35
N ILE A 8 -24.35 18.14 17.26
CA ILE A 8 -23.41 19.29 17.16
C ILE A 8 -22.82 19.43 15.75
N LEU A 9 -23.33 18.62 14.81
CA LEU A 9 -23.04 18.72 13.38
C LEU A 9 -24.32 19.04 12.60
N THR A 10 -24.16 19.66 11.44
CA THR A 10 -25.24 19.90 10.47
C THR A 10 -25.81 18.59 9.91
N GLU A 11 -26.91 18.67 9.15
CA GLU A 11 -27.46 17.49 8.45
C GLU A 11 -26.43 16.88 7.45
N SER A 12 -25.59 17.72 6.83
CA SER A 12 -24.47 17.32 5.98
C SER A 12 -23.29 16.69 6.76
N ARG A 13 -23.35 16.67 8.10
CA ARG A 13 -22.32 16.17 9.02
C ARG A 13 -21.05 17.02 9.01
N GLU A 14 -21.22 18.31 8.80
CA GLU A 14 -20.18 19.32 8.86
C GLU A 14 -20.28 20.08 10.17
N ILE A 15 -19.18 20.72 10.57
CA ILE A 15 -19.17 21.61 11.72
C ILE A 15 -19.94 22.89 11.37
N ALA A 16 -20.64 23.44 12.35
CA ALA A 16 -21.27 24.75 12.22
C ALA A 16 -20.19 25.84 12.15
N HIS A 17 -20.10 26.54 11.02
CA HIS A 17 -19.33 27.77 10.89
C HIS A 17 -20.25 29.01 10.99
N HIS A 18 -19.71 30.12 11.47
CA HIS A 18 -20.45 31.39 11.61
C HIS A 18 -20.85 32.05 10.28
N ALA A 19 -20.25 31.63 9.15
CA ALA A 19 -20.50 32.21 7.82
C ALA A 19 -20.84 31.12 6.79
N SER A 20 -22.11 30.71 6.74
CA SER A 20 -22.65 29.88 5.66
C SER A 20 -23.44 30.73 4.67
N CYS A 21 -23.27 30.51 3.36
CA CYS A 21 -24.05 31.18 2.31
C CYS A 21 -25.50 30.63 2.18
N ASP A 22 -25.81 29.47 2.75
CA ASP A 22 -27.15 28.86 2.71
C ASP A 22 -27.94 29.14 4.01
N GLU A 23 -29.19 29.60 3.88
CA GLU A 23 -30.12 29.92 4.98
C GLU A 23 -30.35 28.73 5.91
N ARG A 24 -30.43 27.53 5.34
CA ARG A 24 -30.66 26.31 6.11
C ARG A 24 -29.48 25.98 7.02
N SER A 25 -28.28 26.01 6.47
CA SER A 25 -27.05 25.79 7.24
C SER A 25 -26.85 26.86 8.32
N ALA A 26 -27.24 28.12 8.06
CA ALA A 26 -27.22 29.19 9.08
C ALA A 26 -28.20 28.91 10.23
N SER A 27 -29.41 28.41 9.92
CA SER A 27 -30.39 27.99 10.94
C SER A 27 -29.85 26.85 11.82
N GLN A 28 -29.26 25.82 11.21
CA GLN A 28 -28.66 24.68 11.93
C GLN A 28 -27.49 25.13 12.82
N SER A 29 -26.60 26.00 12.31
CA SER A 29 -25.51 26.57 13.10
C SER A 29 -26.03 27.29 14.35
N ARG A 30 -27.09 28.10 14.20
CA ARG A 30 -27.72 28.78 15.34
C ARG A 30 -28.27 27.80 16.37
N LEU A 31 -28.99 26.76 15.93
CA LEU A 31 -29.53 25.73 16.82
C LEU A 31 -28.44 24.95 17.58
N ILE A 32 -27.29 24.73 16.94
CA ILE A 32 -26.13 24.10 17.59
C ILE A 32 -25.56 25.03 18.65
N SER A 33 -25.33 26.31 18.33
CA SER A 33 -24.85 27.31 19.30
C SER A 33 -25.81 27.48 20.48
N GLU A 34 -27.11 27.54 20.24
CA GLU A 34 -28.14 27.61 21.29
C GLU A 34 -28.09 26.36 22.19
N PHE A 35 -27.94 25.17 21.61
CA PHE A 35 -27.77 23.96 22.41
C PHE A 35 -26.52 24.02 23.29
N LEU A 36 -25.35 24.38 22.73
CA LEU A 36 -24.11 24.48 23.49
C LEU A 36 -24.22 25.48 24.66
N ALA A 37 -24.91 26.60 24.44
CA ALA A 37 -25.18 27.60 25.48
C ALA A 37 -26.15 27.11 26.57
N THR A 38 -27.01 26.12 26.28
CA THR A 38 -27.93 25.53 27.28
C THR A 38 -27.28 24.47 28.16
N VAL A 39 -26.12 23.94 27.77
CA VAL A 39 -25.34 23.01 28.59
C VAL A 39 -24.64 23.80 29.70
N SER A 40 -24.55 23.26 30.91
CA SER A 40 -23.99 23.97 32.09
C SER A 40 -22.68 24.68 31.78
N LEU A 41 -22.50 25.90 32.32
CA LEU A 41 -21.26 26.67 32.21
C LEU A 41 -20.04 25.88 32.72
N GLU A 42 -20.23 25.00 33.70
CA GLU A 42 -19.19 24.13 34.26
C GLU A 42 -18.57 23.16 33.23
N SER A 43 -19.27 22.87 32.13
CA SER A 43 -18.79 21.94 31.10
C SER A 43 -17.89 22.56 30.03
N ALA A 44 -17.72 23.89 30.04
CA ALA A 44 -17.03 24.64 28.98
C ALA A 44 -17.45 24.20 27.56
N ALA A 45 -18.75 23.97 27.34
CA ALA A 45 -19.26 23.33 26.13
C ALA A 45 -18.93 24.09 24.83
N ILE A 46 -18.94 25.43 24.88
CA ILE A 46 -18.61 26.29 23.74
C ILE A 46 -17.13 26.16 23.40
N GLU A 47 -16.23 26.33 24.37
CA GLU A 47 -14.78 26.18 24.19
C GLU A 47 -14.42 24.77 23.70
N THR A 48 -15.03 23.74 24.28
CA THR A 48 -14.86 22.35 23.86
C THR A 48 -15.24 22.16 22.38
N TYR A 49 -16.32 22.80 21.93
CA TYR A 49 -16.77 22.75 20.54
C TYR A 49 -15.85 23.54 19.60
N GLU A 50 -15.27 24.65 20.04
CA GLU A 50 -14.29 25.43 19.27
C GLU A 50 -13.00 24.62 19.05
N LEU A 51 -12.47 23.96 20.08
CA LEU A 51 -11.31 23.08 19.99
C LEU A 51 -11.57 21.88 19.06
N PHE A 52 -12.78 21.30 19.14
CA PHE A 52 -13.24 20.27 18.21
C PHE A 52 -13.25 20.79 16.76
N SER A 53 -13.83 21.96 16.53
CA SER A 53 -13.94 22.57 15.19
C SER A 53 -12.56 22.85 14.60
N SER A 54 -11.64 23.42 15.39
CA SER A 54 -10.24 23.64 15.00
C SER A 54 -9.54 22.34 14.57
N TYR A 55 -9.73 21.25 15.32
CA TYR A 55 -9.17 19.96 14.92
C TYR A 55 -9.77 19.45 13.61
N VAL A 56 -11.09 19.56 13.44
CA VAL A 56 -11.76 19.15 12.20
C VAL A 56 -11.24 19.95 11.00
N ASP A 57 -11.01 21.25 11.15
CA ASP A 57 -10.42 22.08 10.09
C ASP A 57 -8.97 21.70 9.76
N SER A 58 -8.20 21.22 10.74
CA SER A 58 -6.83 20.73 10.51
C SER A 58 -6.75 19.43 9.68
N LEU A 59 -7.85 18.66 9.57
CA LEU A 59 -7.87 17.39 8.86
C LEU A 59 -7.91 17.58 7.34
N SER A 60 -7.05 16.87 6.59
CA SER A 60 -7.07 16.89 5.12
C SER A 60 -8.47 16.56 4.54
N PRO A 61 -9.03 17.41 3.66
CA PRO A 61 -10.31 17.16 2.99
C PRO A 61 -10.30 15.88 2.13
N ALA A 62 -9.13 15.52 1.58
CA ALA A 62 -8.95 14.32 0.76
C ALA A 62 -8.89 13.02 1.58
N SER A 63 -8.90 13.10 2.92
CA SER A 63 -8.79 11.91 3.77
C SER A 63 -10.07 11.08 3.77
N ARG A 64 -9.97 9.84 3.26
CA ARG A 64 -11.05 8.84 3.27
C ARG A 64 -11.59 8.54 4.67
N THR A 65 -10.84 8.84 5.74
CA THR A 65 -11.25 8.61 7.13
C THR A 65 -11.82 9.84 7.83
N ARG A 66 -11.81 11.02 7.19
CA ARG A 66 -12.27 12.29 7.80
C ARG A 66 -13.69 12.15 8.37
N SER A 67 -14.63 11.69 7.56
CA SER A 67 -16.04 11.54 7.98
C SER A 67 -16.20 10.62 9.19
N SER A 68 -15.51 9.47 9.22
CA SER A 68 -15.56 8.55 10.37
C SER A 68 -14.92 9.13 11.62
N THR A 69 -13.83 9.91 11.49
CA THR A 69 -13.16 10.59 12.61
C THR A 69 -14.08 11.63 13.21
N VAL A 70 -14.68 12.51 12.38
CA VAL A 70 -15.61 13.56 12.81
C VAL A 70 -16.80 12.98 13.57
N LEU A 71 -17.43 11.92 13.03
CA LEU A 71 -18.55 11.26 13.70
C LEU A 71 -18.16 10.54 15.00
N SER A 72 -16.91 10.09 15.12
CA SER A 72 -16.41 9.46 16.34
C SER A 72 -16.15 10.51 17.42
N LEU A 73 -15.53 11.62 17.04
CA LEU A 73 -15.32 12.75 17.94
C LEU A 73 -16.62 13.41 18.35
N GLU A 74 -17.62 13.53 17.48
CA GLU A 74 -18.96 14.03 17.87
C GLU A 74 -19.51 13.27 19.09
N LYS A 75 -19.33 11.94 19.15
CA LYS A 75 -19.76 11.14 20.30
C LYS A 75 -18.98 11.48 21.57
N PHE A 76 -17.67 11.67 21.43
CA PHE A 76 -16.80 12.05 22.54
C PHE A 76 -17.15 13.43 23.07
N ILE A 77 -17.27 14.44 22.19
CA ILE A 77 -17.61 15.80 22.57
C ILE A 77 -18.99 15.85 23.25
N LEU A 78 -19.99 15.18 22.69
CA LEU A 78 -21.31 15.11 23.33
C LEU A 78 -21.22 14.45 24.71
N TRP A 79 -20.45 13.38 24.86
CA TRP A 79 -20.26 12.73 26.15
C TRP A 79 -19.53 13.64 27.15
N ALA A 80 -18.50 14.34 26.69
CA ALA A 80 -17.72 15.29 27.49
C ALA A 80 -18.63 16.38 28.05
N ILE A 81 -19.46 17.00 27.21
CA ILE A 81 -20.29 18.13 27.62
C ILE A 81 -21.61 17.72 28.29
N CYS A 82 -22.18 16.54 28.04
CA CYS A 82 -23.49 16.14 28.60
C CYS A 82 -23.38 15.17 29.80
N ILE A 83 -22.29 14.41 29.88
CA ILE A 83 -22.13 13.33 30.86
C ILE A 83 -20.96 13.62 31.80
N ALA A 84 -19.77 13.89 31.27
CA ALA A 84 -18.59 14.19 32.08
C ALA A 84 -18.72 15.57 32.72
N MET A 85 -19.29 16.55 31.99
CA MET A 85 -19.52 17.93 32.43
C MET A 85 -18.23 18.59 32.94
N LYS A 86 -17.13 18.40 32.21
CA LYS A 86 -15.80 18.95 32.55
C LYS A 86 -15.18 19.63 31.34
N PRO A 87 -14.36 20.68 31.54
CA PRO A 87 -13.55 21.23 30.46
C PRO A 87 -12.45 20.24 30.04
N LEU A 88 -11.99 20.32 28.78
CA LEU A 88 -11.07 19.32 28.22
C LEU A 88 -9.68 19.31 28.88
N ASP A 89 -9.24 20.42 29.45
CA ASP A 89 -7.96 20.54 30.15
C ASP A 89 -7.93 19.76 31.48
N GLU A 90 -9.09 19.52 32.10
CA GLU A 90 -9.23 18.71 33.31
C GLU A 90 -9.36 17.19 33.04
N PHE A 91 -9.40 16.76 31.77
CA PHE A 91 -9.57 15.34 31.46
C PHE A 91 -8.34 14.53 31.86
N THR A 92 -8.59 13.39 32.49
CA THR A 92 -7.56 12.41 32.84
C THR A 92 -7.67 11.16 31.95
N THR A 93 -6.65 10.31 31.99
CA THR A 93 -6.72 9.00 31.34
C THR A 93 -7.88 8.16 31.89
N SER A 94 -8.32 8.39 33.14
CA SER A 94 -9.51 7.72 33.71
C SER A 94 -10.78 8.13 32.98
N ASP A 95 -10.98 9.43 32.72
CA ASP A 95 -12.15 9.93 31.99
C ASP A 95 -12.19 9.36 30.56
N LEU A 96 -11.03 9.23 29.90
CA LEU A 96 -10.97 8.59 28.58
C LEU A 96 -11.40 7.12 28.62
N LYS A 97 -11.01 6.38 29.67
CA LYS A 97 -11.43 4.97 29.86
C LYS A 97 -12.93 4.88 30.17
N GLU A 98 -13.46 5.79 30.97
CA GLU A 98 -14.91 5.88 31.22
C GLU A 98 -15.70 6.13 29.94
N PHE A 99 -15.20 6.99 29.05
CA PHE A 99 -15.80 7.18 27.73
C PHE A 99 -15.76 5.90 26.88
N LEU A 100 -14.65 5.15 26.89
CA LEU A 100 -14.58 3.86 26.17
C LEU A 100 -15.57 2.84 26.75
N ILE A 101 -15.73 2.77 28.07
CA ILE A 101 -16.74 1.93 28.73
C ILE A 101 -18.14 2.37 28.28
N PHE A 102 -18.41 3.68 28.27
CA PHE A 102 -19.67 4.24 27.79
C PHE A 102 -19.93 3.86 26.32
N CYS A 103 -18.93 3.94 25.45
CA CYS A 103 -19.05 3.49 24.06
C CYS A 103 -19.42 2.01 23.95
N SER A 104 -18.88 1.16 24.82
CA SER A 104 -19.14 -0.27 24.82
C SER A 104 -20.53 -0.65 25.37
N ARG A 105 -21.12 0.22 26.20
CA ARG A 105 -22.43 0.03 26.84
C ARG A 105 -23.19 1.37 26.97
N PRO A 106 -23.56 2.00 25.83
CA PRO A 106 -24.26 3.27 25.87
C PRO A 106 -25.69 3.06 26.40
N PRO A 107 -26.24 4.00 27.18
CA PRO A 107 -27.61 3.92 27.66
C PRO A 107 -28.60 4.03 26.50
N GLU A 108 -29.82 3.51 26.70
CA GLU A 108 -30.88 3.52 25.67
C GLU A 108 -31.20 4.92 25.15
N THR A 109 -31.06 5.95 26.00
CA THR A 109 -31.26 7.36 25.62
C THR A 109 -30.21 7.92 24.66
N TRP A 110 -29.15 7.17 24.36
CA TRP A 110 -28.06 7.52 23.43
C TRP A 110 -28.00 6.60 22.21
N VAL A 111 -28.81 5.53 22.17
CA VAL A 111 -28.85 4.53 21.10
C VAL A 111 -30.16 4.64 20.34
N GLY A 112 -30.10 4.68 19.01
CA GLY A 112 -31.32 4.75 18.19
C GLY A 112 -31.11 4.30 16.75
N ALA A 113 -32.23 4.05 16.08
CA ALA A 113 -32.26 3.81 14.64
C ALA A 113 -31.84 5.07 13.85
N TRP A 114 -31.64 4.93 12.55
CA TRP A 114 -31.29 6.07 11.69
C TRP A 114 -32.42 7.10 11.68
N LYS A 115 -32.08 8.34 12.03
CA LYS A 115 -32.95 9.53 12.01
C LYS A 115 -32.15 10.72 11.51
N THR A 116 -32.83 11.71 10.93
CA THR A 116 -32.23 13.01 10.59
C THR A 116 -31.83 13.76 11.85
N ARG A 117 -30.82 14.61 11.78
CA ARG A 117 -30.34 15.41 12.93
C ARG A 117 -31.30 16.55 13.25
N PHE A 118 -31.92 17.12 12.21
CA PHE A 118 -32.89 18.19 12.31
C PHE A 118 -34.25 17.80 11.72
N VAL A 119 -35.31 18.47 12.17
CA VAL A 119 -36.69 18.34 11.67
C VAL A 119 -37.30 19.73 11.54
N ILE A 120 -38.27 19.88 10.65
CA ILE A 120 -39.04 21.13 10.51
C ILE A 120 -40.31 20.99 11.36
N CYS A 121 -40.49 21.91 12.30
CA CYS A 121 -41.66 22.01 13.17
C CYS A 121 -42.25 23.43 13.04
N ASN A 122 -43.53 23.55 12.70
CA ASN A 122 -44.21 24.85 12.58
C ASN A 122 -43.45 25.86 11.67
N ASN A 123 -43.00 25.40 10.49
CA ASN A 123 -42.20 26.19 9.54
C ASN A 123 -40.84 26.69 10.07
N SER A 124 -40.35 26.15 11.19
CA SER A 124 -39.02 26.45 11.75
C SER A 124 -38.23 25.16 11.94
N GLU A 125 -36.93 25.17 11.63
CA GLU A 125 -36.07 24.00 11.85
C GLU A 125 -35.74 23.85 13.35
N ALA A 126 -35.66 22.61 13.83
CA ALA A 126 -35.38 22.27 15.22
C ALA A 126 -34.56 20.97 15.32
N HIS A 127 -33.88 20.77 16.45
CA HIS A 127 -33.20 19.50 16.74
C HIS A 127 -34.19 18.33 16.79
N ASN A 128 -33.82 17.22 16.17
CA ASN A 128 -34.63 16.01 16.22
C ASN A 128 -34.41 15.27 17.56
N ALA A 129 -35.39 15.32 18.47
CA ALA A 129 -35.32 14.63 19.76
C ALA A 129 -35.18 13.09 19.64
N SER A 130 -35.62 12.52 18.50
CA SER A 130 -35.49 11.09 18.20
C SER A 130 -34.12 10.73 17.63
N TRP A 131 -33.29 11.71 17.24
CA TRP A 131 -31.92 11.46 16.82
C TRP A 131 -31.06 11.04 18.00
N LYS A 132 -30.14 10.10 17.76
CA LYS A 132 -29.25 9.52 18.76
C LYS A 132 -27.84 9.36 18.19
N PRO A 133 -26.80 9.67 18.97
CA PRO A 133 -25.41 9.61 18.49
C PRO A 133 -24.91 8.18 18.23
N PHE A 134 -25.43 7.17 18.94
CA PHE A 134 -25.07 5.76 18.74
C PHE A 134 -26.15 5.00 17.97
N ARG A 135 -25.73 4.13 17.04
CA ARG A 135 -26.62 3.11 16.43
C ARG A 135 -26.55 1.76 17.16
N GLN A 136 -25.41 1.49 17.77
CA GLN A 136 -25.09 0.30 18.56
C GLN A 136 -23.87 0.60 19.42
N ALA A 137 -23.58 -0.29 20.38
CA ALA A 137 -22.34 -0.28 21.12
C ALA A 137 -21.11 -0.34 20.20
N ILE A 138 -20.04 0.35 20.61
CA ILE A 138 -18.75 0.43 19.95
C ILE A 138 -17.70 -0.17 20.89
N CYS A 139 -17.15 -1.32 20.52
CA CYS A 139 -16.14 -2.04 21.30
C CYS A 139 -14.77 -2.10 20.59
N CYS A 140 -14.57 -1.36 19.50
CA CYS A 140 -13.32 -1.38 18.75
C CYS A 140 -12.30 -0.36 19.29
N PRO A 141 -10.99 -0.68 19.27
CA PRO A 141 -9.92 0.24 19.69
C PRO A 141 -9.86 1.56 18.90
N ASP A 142 -10.42 1.61 17.70
CA ASP A 142 -10.34 2.76 16.79
C ASP A 142 -10.87 4.05 17.44
N MET A 143 -11.86 3.95 18.33
CA MET A 143 -12.39 5.10 19.08
C MET A 143 -11.28 5.75 19.92
N GLY A 144 -10.51 4.96 20.67
CA GLY A 144 -9.43 5.49 21.49
C GLY A 144 -8.26 6.04 20.66
N ASN A 145 -7.97 5.47 19.49
CA ASN A 145 -7.00 6.02 18.53
C ASN A 145 -7.41 7.40 17.99
N VAL A 146 -8.71 7.63 17.80
CA VAL A 146 -9.25 8.93 17.40
C VAL A 146 -9.07 9.95 18.53
N ILE A 147 -9.42 9.58 19.77
CA ILE A 147 -9.27 10.43 20.95
C ILE A 147 -7.81 10.81 21.19
N ASN A 148 -6.88 9.86 21.18
CA ASN A 148 -5.46 10.13 21.38
C ASN A 148 -4.91 11.13 20.34
N ARG A 149 -5.35 11.02 19.07
CA ARG A 149 -4.94 11.98 18.02
C ARG A 149 -5.51 13.37 18.25
N PHE A 150 -6.73 13.46 18.76
CA PHE A 150 -7.37 14.73 19.11
C PHE A 150 -6.63 15.42 20.26
N PHE A 151 -6.42 14.74 21.39
CA PHE A 151 -5.68 15.31 22.52
C PHE A 151 -4.22 15.63 22.20
N LYS A 152 -3.57 14.83 21.34
CA LYS A 152 -2.23 15.15 20.83
C LYS A 152 -2.22 16.44 20.01
N TYR A 153 -3.26 16.70 19.21
CA TYR A 153 -3.37 17.95 18.46
C TYR A 153 -3.58 19.14 19.41
N LEU A 154 -4.35 18.97 20.47
CA LEU A 154 -4.64 20.01 21.45
C LEU A 154 -3.51 20.28 22.45
N SER A 155 -2.46 19.45 22.50
CA SER A 155 -1.37 19.60 23.47
C SER A 155 -0.68 20.97 23.48
N PRO A 156 -0.54 21.71 22.36
CA PRO A 156 0.04 23.06 22.41
C PRO A 156 -0.85 24.07 23.14
N VAL A 157 -2.17 23.86 23.15
CA VAL A 157 -3.16 24.76 23.75
C VAL A 157 -3.46 24.35 25.19
N LEU A 158 -3.65 23.05 25.43
CA LEU A 158 -4.06 22.50 26.72
C LEU A 158 -2.89 21.96 27.57
N GLY A 159 -1.65 21.97 27.06
CA GLY A 159 -0.48 21.45 27.76
C GLY A 159 -0.40 19.92 27.78
N SER A 160 -0.07 19.34 28.94
CA SER A 160 0.05 17.87 29.10
C SER A 160 -1.33 17.23 29.13
N GLN A 161 -1.66 16.45 28.11
CA GLN A 161 -2.99 15.87 27.91
C GLN A 161 -3.03 14.35 28.15
N PRO A 162 -4.19 13.79 28.54
CA PRO A 162 -4.33 12.36 28.79
C PRO A 162 -4.14 11.55 27.51
N MET A 163 -3.48 10.40 27.64
CA MET A 163 -3.25 9.49 26.54
C MET A 163 -3.57 8.06 26.96
N LEU A 164 -4.44 7.40 26.20
CA LEU A 164 -4.75 5.98 26.38
C LEU A 164 -3.52 5.16 25.97
N SER A 165 -3.12 4.21 26.83
CA SER A 165 -1.98 3.34 26.56
C SER A 165 -2.32 2.26 25.53
N SER A 166 -1.30 1.60 24.98
CA SER A 166 -1.49 0.44 24.10
C SER A 166 -2.34 -0.66 24.75
N SER A 167 -2.17 -0.87 26.06
CA SER A 167 -2.96 -1.83 26.83
C SER A 167 -4.42 -1.44 26.96
N ASP A 168 -4.73 -0.14 27.08
CA ASP A 168 -6.11 0.36 27.13
C ASP A 168 -6.81 0.23 25.77
N LEU A 169 -6.04 0.24 24.69
CA LEU A 169 -6.50 0.06 23.32
C LEU A 169 -6.40 -1.40 22.85
N ALA A 170 -6.06 -2.33 23.74
CA ALA A 170 -6.00 -3.74 23.38
C ALA A 170 -7.41 -4.23 23.02
N PRO A 171 -7.62 -4.81 21.82
CA PRO A 171 -8.90 -5.42 21.50
C PRO A 171 -9.18 -6.56 22.49
N ALA A 172 -10.46 -6.78 22.81
CA ALA A 172 -10.87 -7.94 23.60
C ALA A 172 -10.28 -9.24 23.01
N PRO A 173 -9.91 -10.22 23.86
CA PRO A 173 -9.40 -11.50 23.39
C PRO A 173 -10.32 -12.07 22.30
N ARG A 174 -9.74 -12.36 21.14
CA ARG A 174 -10.52 -12.93 20.03
C ARG A 174 -10.96 -14.32 20.45
N GLU A 175 -12.22 -14.67 20.18
CA GLU A 175 -12.69 -16.05 20.31
C GLU A 175 -11.71 -16.99 19.57
N PRO A 176 -11.27 -18.08 20.21
CA PRO A 176 -10.36 -19.03 19.58
C PRO A 176 -10.97 -19.56 18.28
N ILE A 177 -10.14 -19.74 17.27
CA ILE A 177 -10.54 -20.31 16.00
C ILE A 177 -10.65 -21.83 16.20
N SER A 178 -11.75 -22.43 15.74
CA SER A 178 -12.04 -23.84 15.98
C SER A 178 -12.53 -24.54 14.71
N ASP A 179 -12.62 -25.87 14.78
CA ASP A 179 -13.22 -26.72 13.75
C ASP A 179 -14.71 -26.40 13.50
N VAL A 180 -15.41 -25.89 14.51
CA VAL A 180 -16.79 -25.38 14.37
C VAL A 180 -16.87 -24.29 13.31
N ASP A 181 -15.87 -23.40 13.21
CA ASP A 181 -15.86 -22.35 12.18
C ASP A 181 -15.80 -22.96 10.77
N ASP A 182 -15.03 -24.04 10.59
CA ASP A 182 -14.90 -24.75 9.32
C ASP A 182 -16.18 -25.49 8.95
N TYR A 183 -16.76 -26.21 9.91
CA TYR A 183 -18.04 -26.91 9.74
C TYR A 183 -19.18 -25.94 9.35
N VAL A 184 -19.29 -24.80 10.05
CA VAL A 184 -20.33 -23.80 9.76
C VAL A 184 -20.09 -23.14 8.40
N ALA A 185 -18.84 -22.97 7.95
CA ALA A 185 -18.53 -22.49 6.60
C ALA A 185 -18.96 -23.47 5.50
N LEU A 186 -18.83 -24.78 5.71
CA LEU A 186 -19.38 -25.80 4.78
C LEU A 186 -20.90 -25.74 4.72
N ARG A 187 -21.57 -25.67 5.88
CA ARG A 187 -23.03 -25.50 5.94
C ARG A 187 -23.49 -24.23 5.22
N TYR A 188 -22.71 -23.15 5.32
CA TYR A 188 -23.00 -21.92 4.61
C TYR A 188 -22.80 -22.04 3.09
N LEU A 189 -21.80 -22.80 2.62
CA LEU A 189 -21.62 -23.10 1.20
C LEU A 189 -22.82 -23.87 0.62
N GLU A 190 -23.33 -24.85 1.36
CA GLU A 190 -24.55 -25.59 0.98
C GLU A 190 -25.76 -24.67 0.93
N TYR A 191 -25.94 -23.84 1.96
CA TYR A 191 -26.99 -22.82 1.98
C TYR A 191 -26.92 -21.87 0.76
N LEU A 192 -25.73 -21.41 0.38
CA LEU A 192 -25.55 -20.61 -0.83
C LEU A 192 -25.89 -21.40 -2.10
N ALA A 193 -25.51 -22.68 -2.16
CA ALA A 193 -25.76 -23.55 -3.30
C ALA A 193 -27.26 -23.83 -3.51
N ASP A 194 -28.03 -23.94 -2.43
CA ASP A 194 -29.49 -24.15 -2.42
C ASP A 194 -30.27 -22.87 -2.74
N LEU A 195 -29.73 -21.70 -2.39
CA LEU A 195 -30.34 -20.42 -2.74
C LEU A 195 -30.16 -20.04 -4.21
N ALA A 196 -29.02 -20.38 -4.81
CA ALA A 196 -28.66 -19.88 -6.14
C ALA A 196 -29.58 -20.31 -7.32
N PRO A 197 -30.30 -21.46 -7.31
CA PRO A 197 -31.35 -21.78 -8.28
C PRO A 197 -32.51 -20.76 -8.32
N SER A 198 -32.65 -19.91 -7.30
CA SER A 198 -33.61 -18.79 -7.28
C SER A 198 -33.22 -17.56 -8.11
N ASN A 199 -32.19 -17.70 -8.96
CA ASN A 199 -32.04 -16.96 -10.23
C ASN A 199 -31.45 -15.53 -10.15
N THR A 200 -30.22 -15.37 -9.61
CA THR A 200 -29.40 -14.19 -9.94
C THR A 200 -27.93 -14.55 -10.19
N ARG A 201 -27.34 -13.95 -11.24
CA ARG A 201 -25.87 -13.96 -11.48
C ARG A 201 -25.06 -13.44 -10.29
N VAL A 202 -25.69 -12.73 -9.36
CA VAL A 202 -25.07 -12.25 -8.13
C VAL A 202 -24.86 -13.40 -7.14
N LEU A 203 -25.86 -14.26 -6.93
CA LEU A 203 -25.75 -15.42 -6.03
C LEU A 203 -24.77 -16.46 -6.56
N GLU A 204 -24.80 -16.77 -7.85
CA GLU A 204 -23.81 -17.69 -8.46
C GLU A 204 -22.38 -17.15 -8.32
N ARG A 205 -22.17 -15.84 -8.48
CA ARG A 205 -20.88 -15.20 -8.21
C ARG A 205 -20.48 -15.30 -6.73
N SER A 206 -21.42 -15.07 -5.82
CA SER A 206 -21.18 -15.17 -4.38
C SER A 206 -20.78 -16.59 -3.97
N LEU A 207 -21.49 -17.60 -4.47
CA LEU A 207 -21.17 -19.01 -4.26
C LEU A 207 -19.77 -19.34 -4.81
N PHE A 208 -19.48 -18.93 -6.05
CA PHE A 208 -18.18 -19.16 -6.66
C PHE A 208 -17.04 -18.55 -5.85
N VAL A 209 -17.14 -17.27 -5.47
CA VAL A 209 -16.05 -16.61 -4.73
C VAL A 209 -15.91 -17.17 -3.32
N PHE A 210 -17.02 -17.46 -2.63
CA PHE A 210 -16.93 -18.10 -1.32
C PHE A 210 -16.24 -19.47 -1.44
N SER A 211 -16.57 -20.26 -2.47
CA SER A 211 -15.94 -21.55 -2.76
C SER A 211 -14.45 -21.40 -3.06
N VAL A 212 -14.07 -20.46 -3.91
CA VAL A 212 -12.67 -20.16 -4.24
C VAL A 212 -11.88 -19.79 -2.99
N CYS A 213 -12.37 -18.82 -2.21
CA CYS A 213 -11.70 -18.41 -0.98
C CYS A 213 -11.58 -19.55 0.03
N TYR A 214 -12.63 -20.35 0.17
CA TYR A 214 -12.68 -21.45 1.12
C TYR A 214 -11.74 -22.60 0.74
N TYR A 215 -11.86 -23.12 -0.49
CA TYR A 215 -11.13 -24.31 -0.95
C TYR A 215 -9.69 -24.03 -1.38
N LEU A 216 -9.39 -22.81 -1.85
CA LEU A 216 -8.01 -22.40 -2.13
C LEU A 216 -7.34 -21.75 -0.92
N GLU A 217 -8.07 -21.60 0.18
CA GLU A 217 -7.58 -21.01 1.43
C GLU A 217 -7.06 -19.58 1.24
N PHE A 218 -7.74 -18.80 0.39
CA PHE A 218 -7.45 -17.39 0.11
C PHE A 218 -8.31 -16.50 0.97
N LYS A 219 -7.66 -15.66 1.80
CA LYS A 219 -8.41 -14.60 2.46
C LYS A 219 -9.01 -13.69 1.40
N PHE A 220 -10.23 -13.20 1.62
CA PHE A 220 -10.86 -12.32 0.63
C PHE A 220 -10.04 -11.04 0.36
N LYS A 221 -9.28 -10.55 1.35
CA LYS A 221 -8.35 -9.44 1.18
C LYS A 221 -7.20 -9.78 0.21
N GLU A 222 -6.71 -11.02 0.25
CA GLU A 222 -5.69 -11.54 -0.66
C GLU A 222 -6.25 -11.65 -2.08
N LEU A 223 -7.43 -12.28 -2.26
CA LEU A 223 -8.11 -12.32 -3.57
C LEU A 223 -8.37 -10.92 -4.15
N ARG A 224 -8.74 -9.96 -3.30
CA ARG A 224 -8.94 -8.57 -3.70
C ARG A 224 -7.64 -7.90 -4.18
N ALA A 225 -6.52 -8.14 -3.49
CA ALA A 225 -5.22 -7.60 -3.89
C ALA A 225 -4.70 -8.23 -5.19
N GLU A 226 -5.03 -9.51 -5.41
CA GLU A 226 -4.67 -10.30 -6.59
C GLU A 226 -5.67 -10.26 -7.73
N ARG A 227 -6.74 -9.44 -7.62
CA ARG A 227 -7.83 -9.37 -8.60
C ARG A 227 -7.34 -9.35 -10.04
N VAL A 228 -6.29 -8.58 -10.32
CA VAL A 228 -5.76 -8.39 -11.69
C VAL A 228 -5.09 -9.63 -12.26
N ASN A 229 -4.66 -10.55 -11.40
CA ASN A 229 -4.05 -11.82 -11.77
C ASN A 229 -5.03 -13.01 -11.67
N PHE A 230 -6.21 -12.79 -11.08
CA PHE A 230 -7.22 -13.82 -10.86
C PHE A 230 -8.15 -13.93 -12.08
N SER A 231 -7.79 -14.82 -13.01
CA SER A 231 -8.48 -15.07 -14.27
C SER A 231 -9.04 -16.51 -14.35
N MET A 232 -9.84 -16.79 -15.39
CA MET A 232 -10.34 -18.15 -15.62
C MET A 232 -9.24 -19.10 -16.10
N ALA A 233 -8.19 -18.59 -16.76
CA ALA A 233 -7.03 -19.38 -17.15
C ALA A 233 -6.33 -20.05 -15.95
N CYS A 234 -6.47 -19.49 -14.74
CA CYS A 234 -5.96 -20.10 -13.50
C CYS A 234 -6.60 -21.46 -13.16
N PHE A 235 -7.75 -21.76 -13.76
CA PHE A 235 -8.51 -23.01 -13.61
C PHE A 235 -8.48 -23.86 -14.89
N SER A 236 -7.57 -23.61 -15.83
CA SER A 236 -7.48 -24.35 -17.11
C SER A 236 -7.25 -25.86 -16.95
N ALA A 237 -6.62 -26.29 -15.85
CA ALA A 237 -6.37 -27.69 -15.55
C ALA A 237 -7.55 -28.42 -14.86
N ILE A 238 -8.72 -27.79 -14.74
CA ILE A 238 -9.84 -28.33 -13.94
C ILE A 238 -10.44 -29.63 -14.50
N GLY A 239 -10.25 -29.89 -15.80
CA GLY A 239 -10.67 -31.12 -16.47
C GLY A 239 -9.61 -32.23 -16.49
N SER A 240 -8.47 -32.03 -15.83
CA SER A 240 -7.42 -33.05 -15.75
C SER A 240 -7.65 -34.02 -14.59
N ASP A 241 -6.95 -35.16 -14.59
CA ASP A 241 -7.02 -36.15 -13.48
C ASP A 241 -6.51 -35.59 -12.14
N THR A 242 -5.67 -34.55 -12.20
CA THR A 242 -5.15 -33.83 -11.04
C THR A 242 -5.40 -32.32 -11.19
N PRO A 243 -6.64 -31.85 -10.94
CA PRO A 243 -6.99 -30.44 -11.06
C PRO A 243 -6.13 -29.56 -10.16
N ILE A 244 -5.49 -28.55 -10.75
CA ILE A 244 -4.62 -27.60 -10.03
C ILE A 244 -5.03 -26.18 -10.40
N PHE A 245 -5.15 -25.34 -9.37
CA PHE A 245 -5.28 -23.90 -9.50
C PHE A 245 -3.89 -23.30 -9.58
N THR A 246 -3.61 -22.61 -10.68
CA THR A 246 -2.32 -21.98 -10.93
C THR A 246 -2.50 -20.48 -11.13
N MET A 247 -1.94 -19.67 -10.24
CA MET A 247 -1.95 -18.22 -10.37
C MET A 247 -0.65 -17.64 -9.85
N ARG A 248 -0.13 -16.63 -10.54
CA ARG A 248 0.96 -15.83 -9.99
C ARG A 248 0.41 -14.57 -9.35
N GLY A 249 0.44 -14.52 -8.02
CA GLY A 249 0.10 -13.32 -7.29
C GLY A 249 1.29 -12.38 -7.06
N ARG A 250 0.99 -11.17 -6.63
CA ARG A 250 1.89 -10.22 -5.98
C ARG A 250 2.32 -10.69 -4.58
N LEU A 251 1.45 -11.39 -3.87
CA LEU A 251 1.63 -11.84 -2.49
C LEU A 251 2.38 -13.18 -2.43
N ARG A 252 2.01 -14.14 -3.29
CA ARG A 252 2.66 -15.43 -3.43
C ARG A 252 2.30 -16.08 -4.76
N ASP A 253 3.04 -17.13 -5.10
CA ASP A 253 2.65 -18.05 -6.16
C ASP A 253 1.63 -19.04 -5.61
N TYR A 254 0.59 -19.30 -6.41
CA TYR A 254 -0.47 -20.22 -6.08
C TYR A 254 -0.40 -21.42 -7.01
N ASN A 255 -0.14 -22.58 -6.41
CA ASN A 255 -0.18 -23.88 -7.05
C ASN A 255 -0.88 -24.82 -6.07
N ILE A 256 -2.19 -24.94 -6.20
CA ILE A 256 -3.07 -25.53 -5.18
C ILE A 256 -3.92 -26.60 -5.84
N ALA A 257 -3.93 -27.80 -5.27
CA ALA A 257 -4.83 -28.86 -5.72
C ALA A 257 -6.29 -28.42 -5.54
N ILE A 258 -7.09 -28.57 -6.58
CA ILE A 258 -8.50 -28.17 -6.57
C ILE A 258 -9.32 -29.38 -6.11
N PRO A 259 -10.03 -29.29 -4.96
CA PRO A 259 -10.94 -30.36 -4.56
C PRO A 259 -12.14 -30.43 -5.52
N LEU A 260 -12.73 -31.62 -5.67
CA LEU A 260 -13.88 -31.85 -6.55
C LEU A 260 -15.02 -30.85 -6.32
N ALA A 261 -15.27 -30.46 -5.07
CA ALA A 261 -16.28 -29.46 -4.75
C ALA A 261 -16.04 -28.09 -5.42
N LEU A 262 -14.77 -27.66 -5.53
CA LEU A 262 -14.41 -26.43 -6.24
C LEU A 262 -14.47 -26.62 -7.76
N VAL A 263 -14.20 -27.82 -8.27
CA VAL A 263 -14.44 -28.16 -9.68
C VAL A 263 -15.91 -27.95 -10.05
N VAL A 264 -16.81 -28.54 -9.27
CA VAL A 264 -18.27 -28.42 -9.43
C VAL A 264 -18.72 -26.96 -9.35
N ALA A 265 -18.24 -26.21 -8.35
CA ALA A 265 -18.59 -24.80 -8.19
C ALA A 265 -18.12 -23.93 -9.37
N THR A 266 -16.93 -24.21 -9.91
CA THR A 266 -16.38 -23.47 -11.07
C THR A 266 -17.17 -23.74 -12.34
N ILE A 267 -17.47 -25.01 -12.62
CA ILE A 267 -18.31 -25.40 -13.77
C ILE A 267 -19.69 -24.75 -13.67
N ARG A 268 -20.33 -24.83 -12.50
CA ARG A 268 -21.64 -24.23 -12.23
C ARG A 268 -21.64 -22.72 -12.50
N TYR A 269 -20.63 -22.01 -11.99
CA TYR A 269 -20.50 -20.57 -12.21
C TYR A 269 -20.37 -20.23 -13.69
N ARG A 270 -19.56 -20.97 -14.44
CA ARG A 270 -19.37 -20.74 -15.88
C ARG A 270 -20.63 -21.00 -16.68
N GLN A 271 -21.35 -22.09 -16.37
CA GLN A 271 -22.64 -22.37 -16.98
C GLN A 271 -23.66 -21.26 -16.71
N SER A 272 -23.67 -20.65 -15.51
CA SER A 272 -24.53 -19.50 -15.21
C SER A 272 -24.25 -18.25 -16.05
N LEU A 273 -23.03 -18.17 -16.64
CA LEU A 273 -22.62 -17.11 -17.57
C LEU A 273 -22.81 -17.49 -19.04
N GLY A 274 -23.24 -18.72 -19.34
CA GLY A 274 -23.31 -19.25 -20.71
C GLY A 274 -21.95 -19.57 -21.32
N LEU A 275 -20.92 -19.79 -20.49
CA LEU A 275 -19.55 -20.11 -20.94
C LEU A 275 -19.31 -21.63 -20.96
N SER A 276 -18.27 -22.06 -21.70
CA SER A 276 -17.80 -23.45 -21.69
C SER A 276 -17.53 -23.95 -20.26
N PRO A 277 -17.94 -25.15 -19.85
CA PRO A 277 -17.69 -25.69 -18.51
C PRO A 277 -16.21 -25.68 -18.09
N ILE A 278 -15.31 -26.01 -19.03
CA ILE A 278 -13.87 -26.06 -18.81
C ILE A 278 -13.25 -24.74 -19.27
N PRO A 279 -12.52 -24.02 -18.40
CA PRO A 279 -11.77 -22.82 -18.76
C PRO A 279 -10.68 -23.08 -19.79
N SER A 280 -10.52 -22.16 -20.74
CA SER A 280 -9.38 -22.15 -21.66
C SER A 280 -8.18 -21.45 -21.03
N VAL A 281 -6.97 -21.84 -21.47
CA VAL A 281 -5.70 -21.19 -21.10
C VAL A 281 -5.59 -19.75 -21.61
N HIS A 282 -6.46 -19.33 -22.54
CA HIS A 282 -6.47 -17.98 -23.11
C HIS A 282 -7.47 -17.03 -22.42
N GLU A 283 -8.18 -17.48 -21.39
CA GLU A 283 -9.12 -16.64 -20.63
C GLU A 283 -8.38 -15.86 -19.53
N ASP A 284 -7.48 -14.98 -19.95
CA ASP A 284 -6.55 -14.24 -19.08
C ASP A 284 -7.18 -12.99 -18.42
N ASP A 285 -8.37 -12.59 -18.87
CA ASP A 285 -9.05 -11.43 -18.31
C ASP A 285 -9.45 -11.64 -16.83
N PRO A 286 -9.28 -10.63 -15.96
CA PRO A 286 -9.72 -10.69 -14.57
C PRO A 286 -11.20 -11.07 -14.42
N ILE A 287 -11.51 -12.07 -13.60
CA ILE A 287 -12.89 -12.58 -13.44
C ILE A 287 -13.84 -11.49 -12.90
N PHE A 288 -13.34 -10.58 -12.07
CA PHE A 288 -14.15 -9.55 -11.40
C PHE A 288 -13.63 -8.16 -11.61
N THR A 289 -14.50 -7.19 -11.89
CA THR A 289 -14.15 -5.75 -11.86
C THR A 289 -13.99 -5.25 -10.42
N GLU A 290 -13.34 -4.09 -10.24
CA GLU A 290 -13.12 -3.51 -8.90
C GLU A 290 -14.45 -3.25 -8.16
N GLY A 291 -15.44 -2.65 -8.84
CA GLY A 291 -16.75 -2.40 -8.26
C GLY A 291 -17.55 -3.67 -7.91
N GLN A 292 -17.27 -4.80 -8.57
CA GLN A 292 -17.86 -6.09 -8.19
C GLN A 292 -17.23 -6.62 -6.89
N VAL A 293 -15.90 -6.56 -6.76
CA VAL A 293 -15.18 -7.00 -5.55
C VAL A 293 -15.55 -6.15 -4.33
N ASP A 294 -15.75 -4.85 -4.50
CA ASP A 294 -16.18 -3.92 -3.43
C ASP A 294 -17.47 -4.31 -2.74
N LYS A 295 -18.44 -4.78 -3.53
CA LYS A 295 -19.80 -5.06 -3.05
C LYS A 295 -20.00 -6.53 -2.73
N LEU A 296 -19.03 -7.40 -2.98
CA LEU A 296 -19.22 -8.84 -2.95
C LEU A 296 -19.51 -9.36 -1.54
N MET A 297 -18.66 -9.03 -0.57
CA MET A 297 -18.80 -9.52 0.82
C MET A 297 -20.01 -8.94 1.53
N SER A 298 -20.43 -7.71 1.19
CA SER A 298 -21.63 -7.09 1.77
C SER A 298 -22.93 -7.61 1.18
N ARG A 299 -22.89 -8.28 0.02
CA ARG A 299 -24.05 -8.88 -0.65
C ARG A 299 -24.29 -10.35 -0.29
N LEU A 300 -23.44 -10.95 0.54
CA LEU A 300 -23.62 -12.33 0.99
C LEU A 300 -24.94 -12.48 1.77
N PRO A 301 -25.83 -13.42 1.38
CA PRO A 301 -27.09 -13.66 2.08
C PRO A 301 -26.89 -14.01 3.55
N ARG A 302 -27.80 -13.57 4.41
CA ARG A 302 -27.82 -14.03 5.81
C ARG A 302 -28.36 -15.46 5.85
N MET A 303 -27.69 -16.33 6.60
CA MET A 303 -28.20 -17.65 6.94
C MET A 303 -28.90 -17.57 8.31
N PRO A 304 -30.17 -18.00 8.44
CA PRO A 304 -30.85 -18.02 9.74
C PRO A 304 -30.04 -18.76 10.80
N GLY A 305 -29.99 -18.23 12.02
CA GLY A 305 -29.21 -18.80 13.12
C GLY A 305 -27.69 -18.52 13.07
N LEU A 306 -27.18 -17.90 12.00
CA LEU A 306 -25.76 -17.54 11.92
C LEU A 306 -25.47 -16.32 12.81
N GLY A 307 -24.85 -16.54 13.97
CA GLY A 307 -24.48 -15.49 14.93
C GLY A 307 -23.38 -14.52 14.48
N ARG A 308 -22.91 -14.59 13.22
CA ARG A 308 -21.85 -13.74 12.66
C ARG A 308 -22.10 -13.46 11.17
N SER A 309 -21.41 -12.47 10.61
CA SER A 309 -21.46 -12.24 9.16
C SER A 309 -20.76 -13.37 8.40
N ALA A 310 -21.27 -13.70 7.22
CA ALA A 310 -20.69 -14.72 6.35
C ALA A 310 -19.22 -14.42 5.98
N SER A 311 -18.87 -13.15 5.78
CA SER A 311 -17.49 -12.73 5.53
C SER A 311 -16.56 -13.01 6.73
N LYS A 312 -17.05 -12.78 7.97
CA LYS A 312 -16.28 -13.09 9.18
C LYS A 312 -16.16 -14.60 9.41
N LEU A 313 -17.22 -15.36 9.09
CA LEU A 313 -17.17 -16.83 9.11
C LEU A 313 -16.10 -17.37 8.16
N LEU A 314 -16.09 -16.90 6.91
CA LEU A 314 -15.11 -17.29 5.89
C LEU A 314 -13.66 -17.03 6.32
N ASP A 315 -13.36 -15.82 6.84
CA ASP A 315 -12.01 -15.48 7.31
C ASP A 315 -11.54 -16.39 8.45
N ARG A 316 -12.46 -16.76 9.36
CA ARG A 316 -12.15 -17.67 10.48
C ARG A 316 -11.94 -19.11 10.02
N ALA A 317 -12.80 -19.62 9.13
CA ALA A 317 -12.65 -20.97 8.58
C ALA A 317 -11.33 -21.14 7.80
N ILE A 318 -10.97 -20.17 6.96
CA ILE A 318 -9.68 -20.18 6.26
C ILE A 318 -8.52 -20.13 7.25
N SER A 319 -8.61 -19.27 8.27
CA SER A 319 -7.57 -19.17 9.28
C SER A 319 -7.41 -20.46 10.09
N PHE A 320 -8.49 -21.21 10.33
CA PHE A 320 -8.45 -22.55 10.93
C PHE A 320 -7.70 -23.55 10.05
N ARG A 321 -8.07 -23.61 8.75
CA ARG A 321 -7.47 -24.51 7.77
C ARG A 321 -5.97 -24.26 7.59
N VAL A 322 -5.57 -23.00 7.43
CA VAL A 322 -4.16 -22.61 7.32
C VAL A 322 -3.39 -22.98 8.59
N ALA A 323 -3.98 -22.81 9.79
CA ALA A 323 -3.32 -23.19 11.04
C ALA A 323 -3.08 -24.71 11.15
N LYS A 324 -3.95 -25.55 10.58
CA LYS A 324 -3.77 -27.01 10.53
C LYS A 324 -2.62 -27.45 9.61
N ILE A 325 -2.26 -26.65 8.61
CA ILE A 325 -1.18 -26.96 7.65
C ILE A 325 0.22 -26.73 8.28
N VAL A 326 0.30 -26.14 9.48
CA VAL A 326 1.58 -25.84 10.16
C VAL A 326 2.20 -27.09 10.85
N GLU A 327 1.91 -28.31 10.38
CA GLU A 327 2.78 -29.49 10.60
C GLU A 327 3.66 -29.74 9.35
N PRO A 328 4.98 -30.00 9.51
CA PRO A 328 5.93 -29.92 8.41
C PRO A 328 5.89 -31.16 7.52
N SER A 329 5.20 -31.10 6.38
CA SER A 329 5.38 -32.12 5.33
C SER A 329 5.43 -31.54 3.91
N THR A 330 6.66 -31.39 3.45
CA THR A 330 7.17 -31.78 2.11
C THR A 330 6.22 -31.73 0.91
N PHE A 331 6.10 -30.57 0.26
CA PHE A 331 6.06 -30.49 -1.20
C PHE A 331 7.13 -29.53 -1.68
N ARG A 332 8.28 -30.06 -2.13
CA ARG A 332 9.32 -29.29 -2.81
C ARG A 332 9.00 -29.25 -4.29
N ILE A 333 8.43 -28.15 -4.76
CA ILE A 333 8.47 -27.79 -6.18
C ILE A 333 9.94 -27.52 -6.53
N SER A 334 10.39 -27.99 -7.69
CA SER A 334 11.76 -27.77 -8.16
C SER A 334 12.07 -26.27 -8.15
N ARG A 335 13.11 -25.88 -7.39
CA ARG A 335 13.63 -24.50 -7.33
C ARG A 335 13.89 -23.90 -8.73
N SER A 336 14.01 -24.72 -9.77
CA SER A 336 14.25 -24.28 -11.15
C SER A 336 13.04 -23.63 -11.83
N GLU A 337 11.81 -24.12 -11.63
CA GLU A 337 10.63 -23.63 -12.37
C GLU A 337 10.04 -22.38 -11.72
N SER A 338 9.99 -22.33 -10.39
CA SER A 338 9.63 -21.10 -9.65
C SER A 338 10.61 -19.96 -9.96
N ALA A 339 11.91 -20.25 -10.06
CA ALA A 339 12.91 -19.26 -10.46
C ALA A 339 12.76 -18.82 -11.93
N ARG A 340 12.33 -19.72 -12.82
CA ARG A 340 12.07 -19.39 -14.23
C ARG A 340 10.85 -18.47 -14.36
N GLN A 341 9.73 -18.84 -13.74
CA GLN A 341 8.54 -18.00 -13.76
C GLN A 341 8.88 -16.65 -13.13
N TYR A 342 9.55 -16.61 -11.97
CA TYR A 342 10.00 -15.38 -11.31
C TYR A 342 10.58 -14.37 -12.30
N ARG A 343 11.58 -14.82 -13.07
CA ARG A 343 12.25 -14.01 -14.10
C ARG A 343 11.27 -13.45 -15.13
N LEU A 344 10.36 -14.25 -15.67
CA LEU A 344 9.41 -13.82 -16.71
C LEU A 344 8.45 -12.71 -16.26
N SER A 345 7.92 -12.73 -15.04
CA SER A 345 7.04 -11.63 -14.59
C SER A 345 7.82 -10.39 -14.17
N TRP A 346 9.01 -10.55 -13.60
CA TRP A 346 9.87 -9.41 -13.34
C TRP A 346 10.16 -8.72 -14.67
N GLU A 347 10.47 -9.49 -15.72
CA GLU A 347 10.69 -8.99 -17.07
C GLU A 347 9.47 -8.23 -17.61
N ARG A 348 8.26 -8.81 -17.50
CA ARG A 348 7.01 -8.14 -17.91
C ARG A 348 6.76 -6.82 -17.17
N LYS A 349 6.99 -6.76 -15.85
CA LYS A 349 6.81 -5.53 -15.06
C LYS A 349 7.73 -4.42 -15.56
N GLN A 350 9.01 -4.74 -15.80
CA GLN A 350 9.98 -3.74 -16.26
C GLN A 350 9.67 -3.24 -17.66
N ILE A 351 9.20 -4.12 -18.55
CA ILE A 351 8.72 -3.74 -19.88
C ILE A 351 7.54 -2.76 -19.77
N LEU A 352 6.56 -3.05 -18.91
CA LEU A 352 5.39 -2.20 -18.73
C LEU A 352 5.75 -0.81 -18.19
N ASN A 353 6.67 -0.76 -17.22
CA ASN A 353 7.14 0.50 -16.63
C ASN A 353 7.92 1.35 -17.65
N GLY A 354 8.77 0.74 -18.48
CA GLY A 354 9.52 1.45 -19.52
C GLY A 354 8.61 2.02 -20.62
N LEU A 355 7.53 1.32 -20.98
CA LEU A 355 6.52 1.81 -21.92
C LEU A 355 5.69 2.99 -21.38
N GLY A 356 5.47 3.05 -20.05
CA GLY A 356 4.75 4.14 -19.39
C GLY A 356 5.53 5.45 -19.31
N ILE A 357 6.86 5.39 -19.23
CA ILE A 357 7.74 6.57 -19.12
C ILE A 357 8.02 7.20 -20.50
N ASN A 358 7.93 6.42 -21.59
CA ASN A 358 8.15 6.92 -22.97
C ASN A 358 7.04 7.85 -23.53
N ARG A 359 6.00 8.20 -22.76
CA ARG A 359 4.86 9.01 -23.23
C ARG A 359 4.82 10.47 -22.74
N SER A 360 5.81 10.94 -21.98
CA SER A 360 5.95 12.37 -21.67
C SER A 360 6.64 13.08 -22.84
N GLU A 361 5.94 14.04 -23.46
CA GLU A 361 6.39 14.84 -24.62
C GLU A 361 7.66 15.69 -24.35
N GLU A 362 8.19 15.73 -23.13
CA GLU A 362 9.44 16.44 -22.76
C GLU A 362 10.75 15.74 -23.22
N SER A 363 10.70 14.52 -23.79
CA SER A 363 11.89 13.70 -24.07
C SER A 363 12.77 14.11 -25.26
N LEU A 364 12.34 15.05 -26.09
CA LEU A 364 13.03 15.39 -27.34
C LEU A 364 14.23 16.33 -27.12
N ASP A 365 14.16 17.24 -26.14
CA ASP A 365 15.25 18.18 -25.84
C ASP A 365 16.41 17.52 -25.06
N THR A 366 16.12 16.58 -24.16
CA THR A 366 17.12 15.83 -23.40
C THR A 366 17.95 14.88 -24.27
N LYS A 367 17.35 14.27 -25.31
CA LYS A 367 18.07 13.38 -26.25
C LYS A 367 19.15 14.12 -27.07
N SER A 368 18.92 15.40 -27.40
CA SER A 368 19.90 16.24 -28.09
C SER A 368 21.16 16.48 -27.24
N ALA A 369 20.98 16.74 -25.93
CA ALA A 369 22.07 17.04 -25.00
C ALA A 369 23.00 15.84 -24.69
N TYR A 370 22.52 14.59 -24.82
CA TYR A 370 23.34 13.40 -24.55
C TYR A 370 24.27 13.00 -25.70
N ASN A 371 23.98 13.42 -26.93
CA ASN A 371 24.76 13.04 -28.11
C ASN A 371 26.15 13.70 -28.20
N THR A 372 26.39 14.74 -27.40
CA THR A 372 27.68 15.47 -27.34
C THR A 372 28.60 14.94 -26.23
N GLN A 373 28.17 13.95 -25.45
CA GLN A 373 28.93 13.45 -24.31
C GLN A 373 30.14 12.62 -24.75
N GLU A 374 31.30 12.92 -24.17
CA GLU A 374 32.54 12.17 -24.38
C GLU A 374 32.42 10.73 -23.87
N ARG A 375 33.30 9.85 -24.36
CA ARG A 375 33.38 8.47 -23.85
C ARG A 375 33.91 8.48 -22.41
N PRO A 376 33.26 7.79 -21.47
CA PRO A 376 33.69 7.80 -20.07
C PRO A 376 34.87 6.86 -19.82
N SER A 377 35.81 7.28 -18.97
CA SER A 377 36.89 6.41 -18.49
C SER A 377 36.39 5.52 -17.35
N PRO A 378 36.71 4.21 -17.34
CA PRO A 378 36.21 3.26 -16.33
C PRO A 378 36.72 3.58 -14.92
N LEU A 379 35.88 3.38 -13.91
CA LEU A 379 36.27 3.59 -12.50
C LEU A 379 36.73 2.29 -11.82
N CYS A 380 36.41 1.13 -12.40
CA CYS A 380 36.86 -0.15 -11.88
C CYS A 380 37.23 -1.14 -12.99
N GLY A 381 38.06 -2.13 -12.62
CA GLY A 381 38.53 -3.19 -13.49
C GLY A 381 37.65 -4.43 -13.41
N LEU A 382 37.82 -5.35 -14.35
CA LEU A 382 37.21 -6.68 -14.30
C LEU A 382 38.25 -7.75 -14.59
N SER A 383 38.41 -8.72 -13.69
CA SER A 383 39.28 -9.89 -13.86
C SER A 383 38.64 -11.12 -13.25
N HIS A 384 38.63 -12.26 -13.95
CA HIS A 384 38.08 -13.53 -13.48
C HIS A 384 36.70 -13.39 -12.79
N ASN A 385 35.82 -12.60 -13.42
CA ASN A 385 34.46 -12.32 -12.92
C ASN A 385 34.38 -11.52 -11.60
N LYS A 386 35.48 -10.90 -11.16
CA LYS A 386 35.55 -10.00 -10.01
C LYS A 386 35.82 -8.57 -10.44
N VAL A 387 35.26 -7.62 -9.68
CA VAL A 387 35.55 -6.19 -9.85
C VAL A 387 36.83 -5.86 -9.10
N ILE A 388 37.76 -5.21 -9.79
CA ILE A 388 39.02 -4.73 -9.21
C ILE A 388 38.88 -3.23 -8.97
N THR A 389 39.00 -2.81 -7.72
CA THR A 389 39.00 -1.40 -7.33
C THR A 389 40.44 -0.91 -7.20
N LEU A 390 40.69 0.33 -7.61
CA LEU A 390 42.00 0.97 -7.42
C LEU A 390 42.27 1.21 -5.94
N SER A 391 43.52 1.02 -5.50
CA SER A 391 43.98 1.45 -4.18
C SER A 391 43.92 2.97 -4.04
N GLU A 392 44.06 3.50 -2.83
CA GLU A 392 43.96 4.94 -2.58
C GLU A 392 44.97 5.76 -3.39
N HIS A 393 46.21 5.31 -3.36
CA HIS A 393 47.29 5.92 -4.14
C HIS A 393 47.02 5.84 -5.65
N GLN A 394 46.60 4.66 -6.15
CA GLN A 394 46.25 4.51 -7.56
C GLN A 394 45.05 5.38 -7.97
N SER A 395 44.06 5.57 -7.10
CA SER A 395 42.91 6.45 -7.38
C SER A 395 43.33 7.90 -7.55
N LEU A 396 44.28 8.40 -6.74
CA LEU A 396 44.82 9.75 -6.83
C LEU A 396 45.55 9.97 -8.16
N VAL A 397 46.47 9.07 -8.51
CA VAL A 397 47.21 9.13 -9.77
C VAL A 397 46.25 9.01 -10.96
N TYR A 398 45.35 8.02 -10.91
CA TYR A 398 44.39 7.77 -11.99
C TYR A 398 43.46 8.97 -12.25
N ALA A 399 42.93 9.59 -11.19
CA ALA A 399 42.06 10.76 -11.28
C ALA A 399 42.81 11.99 -11.82
N ALA A 400 44.07 12.18 -11.46
CA ALA A 400 44.89 13.29 -11.94
C ALA A 400 45.28 13.15 -13.42
N THR A 401 45.55 11.92 -13.87
CA THR A 401 46.02 11.65 -15.24
C THR A 401 44.88 11.60 -16.26
N ASN A 402 43.70 11.09 -15.89
CA ASN A 402 42.65 10.75 -16.86
C ASN A 402 41.41 11.65 -16.82
N PHE A 403 41.31 12.58 -15.85
CA PHE A 403 40.14 13.45 -15.70
C PHE A 403 40.57 14.92 -15.55
N SER A 404 39.71 15.83 -16.00
CA SER A 404 39.92 17.27 -15.80
C SER A 404 39.94 17.63 -14.31
N LYS A 405 40.68 18.69 -13.95
CA LYS A 405 40.71 19.22 -12.57
C LYS A 405 39.32 19.50 -12.01
N SER A 406 38.38 19.92 -12.85
CA SER A 406 36.99 20.19 -12.47
C SER A 406 36.20 18.94 -12.04
N ARG A 407 36.61 17.73 -12.45
CA ARG A 407 35.94 16.46 -12.14
C ARG A 407 36.70 15.60 -11.15
N SER A 408 37.96 15.93 -10.85
CA SER A 408 38.84 15.09 -10.01
C SER A 408 38.24 14.76 -8.64
N GLU A 409 37.59 15.71 -7.98
CA GLU A 409 36.96 15.47 -6.67
C GLU A 409 35.80 14.45 -6.78
N LEU A 410 34.92 14.61 -7.76
CA LEU A 410 33.81 13.69 -8.01
C LEU A 410 34.30 12.27 -8.30
N VAL A 411 35.37 12.16 -9.08
CA VAL A 411 36.02 10.88 -9.42
C VAL A 411 36.60 10.21 -8.18
N LEU A 412 37.33 10.95 -7.34
CA LEU A 412 37.91 10.40 -6.11
C LEU A 412 36.84 9.91 -5.13
N VAL A 413 35.78 10.70 -4.94
CA VAL A 413 34.63 10.31 -4.10
C VAL A 413 33.96 9.04 -4.65
N SER A 414 33.84 8.92 -5.97
CA SER A 414 33.24 7.76 -6.64
C SER A 414 34.11 6.50 -6.56
N LEU A 415 35.44 6.63 -6.75
CA LEU A 415 36.40 5.54 -6.58
C LEU A 415 36.43 5.03 -5.13
N GLY A 416 36.37 5.94 -4.17
CA GLY A 416 36.24 5.60 -2.75
C GLY A 416 34.96 4.83 -2.44
N ALA A 417 33.82 5.27 -3.00
CA ALA A 417 32.54 4.59 -2.83
C ALA A 417 32.54 3.17 -3.43
N LEU A 418 33.14 2.98 -4.60
CA LEU A 418 33.30 1.65 -5.21
C LEU A 418 34.17 0.73 -4.34
N ARG A 419 35.27 1.24 -3.77
CA ARG A 419 36.13 0.46 -2.87
C ARG A 419 35.40 0.06 -1.59
N LEU A 420 34.70 1.00 -0.96
CA LEU A 420 33.92 0.76 0.25
C LEU A 420 32.82 -0.27 0.03
N TYR A 421 32.01 -0.10 -1.02
CA TYR A 421 30.96 -1.07 -1.34
C TYR A 421 31.55 -2.42 -1.75
N GLY A 422 32.65 -2.43 -2.52
CA GLY A 422 33.35 -3.65 -2.92
C GLY A 422 33.92 -4.45 -1.75
N ALA A 423 34.30 -3.78 -0.65
CA ALA A 423 34.71 -4.44 0.59
C ALA A 423 33.52 -5.09 1.34
N LEU A 424 32.31 -4.54 1.20
CA LEU A 424 31.09 -5.10 1.79
C LEU A 424 30.49 -6.24 0.96
N SER A 425 30.55 -6.13 -0.37
CA SER A 425 29.85 -7.02 -1.29
C SER A 425 30.68 -7.30 -2.53
N ALA A 426 30.98 -8.58 -2.77
CA ALA A 426 31.66 -9.04 -3.98
C ALA A 426 30.72 -9.20 -5.20
N ASP A 427 29.49 -8.67 -5.13
CA ASP A 427 28.51 -8.78 -6.22
C ASP A 427 28.91 -7.90 -7.41
N ARG A 428 29.49 -8.57 -8.42
CA ARG A 428 29.94 -7.94 -9.67
C ARG A 428 28.82 -7.14 -10.35
N LEU A 429 27.59 -7.63 -10.38
CA LEU A 429 26.52 -7.00 -11.13
C LEU A 429 26.12 -5.67 -10.48
N LYS A 430 26.05 -5.64 -9.14
CA LYS A 430 25.79 -4.41 -8.37
C LYS A 430 26.90 -3.38 -8.51
N LEU A 431 28.16 -3.80 -8.41
CA LEU A 431 29.30 -2.90 -8.59
C LEU A 431 29.37 -2.30 -10.00
N VAL A 432 29.13 -3.12 -11.04
CA VAL A 432 29.12 -2.65 -12.44
C VAL A 432 27.88 -1.79 -12.75
N ALA A 433 26.75 -1.99 -12.06
CA ALA A 433 25.60 -1.11 -12.17
C ALA A 433 25.87 0.23 -11.48
N PHE A 434 26.44 0.19 -10.28
CA PHE A 434 26.79 1.37 -9.52
C PHE A 434 27.83 2.23 -10.25
N GLU A 435 28.83 1.62 -10.86
CA GLU A 435 29.78 2.34 -11.72
C GLU A 435 29.08 3.11 -12.86
N LYS A 436 28.05 2.54 -13.49
CA LYS A 436 27.30 3.26 -14.53
C LYS A 436 26.63 4.52 -14.00
N LEU A 437 26.05 4.44 -12.80
CA LEU A 437 25.46 5.59 -12.12
C LEU A 437 26.51 6.65 -11.79
N LEU A 438 27.67 6.24 -11.26
CA LEU A 438 28.77 7.15 -10.92
C LEU A 438 29.32 7.85 -12.16
N LEU A 439 29.56 7.10 -13.24
CA LEU A 439 29.98 7.67 -14.51
C LEU A 439 28.94 8.67 -15.01
N TRP A 440 27.66 8.30 -14.99
CA TRP A 440 26.59 9.19 -15.44
C TRP A 440 26.53 10.46 -14.58
N SER A 441 26.64 10.34 -13.26
CA SER A 441 26.63 11.50 -12.37
C SER A 441 27.83 12.44 -12.62
N ILE A 442 29.00 11.88 -12.95
CA ILE A 442 30.22 12.67 -13.26
C ILE A 442 30.11 13.35 -14.63
N TYR A 443 29.83 12.60 -15.69
CA TYR A 443 29.93 13.11 -17.06
C TYR A 443 28.68 13.85 -17.50
N VAL A 444 27.49 13.40 -17.06
CA VAL A 444 26.21 13.96 -17.50
C VAL A 444 25.71 15.04 -16.54
N LYS A 445 25.69 14.75 -15.23
CA LYS A 445 25.16 15.71 -14.23
C LYS A 445 26.21 16.61 -13.60
N ASN A 446 27.50 16.25 -13.69
CA ASN A 446 28.57 16.89 -12.94
C ASN A 446 28.23 17.06 -11.45
N LYS A 447 27.62 16.03 -10.85
CA LYS A 447 27.16 16.00 -9.46
C LYS A 447 27.76 14.80 -8.72
N SER A 448 27.98 14.97 -7.42
CA SER A 448 28.31 13.87 -6.53
C SER A 448 27.12 12.92 -6.39
N PHE A 449 27.38 11.61 -6.37
CA PHE A 449 26.32 10.61 -6.14
C PHE A 449 25.60 10.82 -4.79
N ARG A 450 26.27 11.46 -3.83
CA ARG A 450 25.72 11.78 -2.50
C ARG A 450 24.62 12.84 -2.53
N SER A 451 24.58 13.68 -3.57
CA SER A 451 23.63 14.78 -3.71
C SER A 451 22.60 14.58 -4.83
N LEU A 452 22.56 13.38 -5.42
CA LEU A 452 21.52 13.02 -6.39
C LEU A 452 20.15 13.00 -5.71
N THR A 453 19.12 13.30 -6.50
CA THR A 453 17.72 13.36 -6.10
C THR A 453 16.90 12.26 -6.80
N VAL A 454 15.65 12.09 -6.39
CA VAL A 454 14.71 11.18 -7.06
C VAL A 454 14.49 11.55 -8.52
N LEU A 455 14.54 12.86 -8.85
CA LEU A 455 14.45 13.32 -10.24
C LEU A 455 15.69 12.89 -11.05
N ASP A 456 16.89 13.05 -10.49
CA ASP A 456 18.12 12.59 -11.16
C ASP A 456 18.08 11.07 -11.39
N ALA A 457 17.50 10.30 -10.47
CA ALA A 457 17.35 8.86 -10.63
C ALA A 457 16.35 8.45 -11.74
N ARG A 458 15.31 9.26 -11.99
CA ARG A 458 14.41 9.09 -13.14
C ARG A 458 15.14 9.37 -14.45
N GLU A 459 15.89 10.47 -14.52
CA GLU A 459 16.71 10.79 -15.70
C GLU A 459 17.77 9.71 -15.96
N PHE A 460 18.37 9.15 -14.91
CA PHE A 460 19.32 8.04 -15.05
C PHE A 460 18.65 6.76 -15.59
N TYR A 461 17.39 6.49 -15.21
CA TYR A 461 16.62 5.39 -15.80
C TYR A 461 16.41 5.59 -17.29
N GLU A 462 15.99 6.80 -17.72
CA GLU A 462 15.84 7.16 -19.13
C GLU A 462 17.17 7.03 -19.90
N PHE A 463 18.27 7.47 -19.30
CA PHE A 463 19.61 7.28 -19.86
C PHE A 463 19.96 5.79 -20.03
N CYS A 464 19.56 4.93 -19.10
CA CYS A 464 19.80 3.49 -19.19
C CYS A 464 18.91 2.80 -20.24
N LEU A 465 17.73 3.34 -20.54
CA LEU A 465 16.88 2.89 -21.64
C LEU A 465 17.63 3.10 -22.96
N SER A 466 18.09 4.33 -23.22
CA SER A 466 18.72 4.70 -24.50
C SER A 466 20.02 5.50 -24.31
N PRO A 467 21.12 4.85 -23.88
CA PRO A 467 22.40 5.53 -23.70
C PRO A 467 22.97 6.00 -25.06
N PRO A 468 23.71 7.13 -25.10
CA PRO A 468 24.26 7.68 -26.33
C PRO A 468 25.32 6.77 -26.95
N MET A 469 25.58 6.95 -28.25
CA MET A 469 26.53 6.12 -29.00
C MET A 469 27.93 6.11 -28.39
N SER A 470 28.39 7.22 -27.80
CA SER A 470 29.68 7.31 -27.09
C SER A 470 29.76 6.44 -25.84
N TRP A 471 28.63 5.98 -25.29
CA TRP A 471 28.52 5.13 -24.11
C TRP A 471 28.21 3.67 -24.44
N THR A 472 28.08 3.33 -25.73
CA THR A 472 27.73 1.99 -26.20
C THR A 472 28.84 1.36 -27.04
N GLN A 473 29.00 0.05 -26.95
CA GLN A 473 29.91 -0.75 -27.78
C GLN A 473 29.21 -2.01 -28.27
N ASN A 474 29.65 -2.53 -29.42
CA ASN A 474 29.08 -3.75 -30.01
C ASN A 474 29.60 -5.03 -29.35
N SER A 475 30.77 -4.99 -28.70
CA SER A 475 31.38 -6.15 -28.04
C SER A 475 32.11 -5.73 -26.77
N SER A 476 32.22 -6.64 -25.80
CA SER A 476 32.89 -6.36 -24.53
C SER A 476 34.37 -6.10 -24.73
N GLN A 477 34.83 -4.90 -24.35
CA GLN A 477 36.24 -4.53 -24.36
C GLN A 477 36.88 -4.67 -22.97
N ARG A 478 38.21 -4.83 -22.92
CA ARG A 478 38.96 -4.69 -21.65
C ARG A 478 38.79 -3.27 -21.11
N ARG A 479 38.65 -3.11 -19.81
CA ARG A 479 38.49 -1.79 -19.16
C ARG A 479 39.81 -1.01 -19.12
N PHE A 480 40.91 -1.70 -18.83
CA PHE A 480 42.26 -1.15 -18.78
C PHE A 480 43.15 -1.86 -19.80
N ALA A 481 44.09 -1.12 -20.36
CA ALA A 481 45.18 -1.66 -21.17
C ALA A 481 46.32 -2.13 -20.26
N PHE A 482 47.12 -3.10 -20.73
CA PHE A 482 48.36 -3.49 -20.06
C PHE A 482 49.51 -2.67 -20.65
N GLY A 483 50.11 -1.80 -19.84
CA GLY A 483 51.35 -1.08 -20.12
C GLY A 483 52.15 -0.96 -18.82
N GLU A 484 53.48 -0.91 -18.91
CA GLU A 484 54.51 -0.90 -17.85
C GLU A 484 54.07 -0.35 -16.46
N GLY A 485 53.36 -1.13 -15.65
CA GLY A 485 52.98 -0.79 -14.28
C GLY A 485 51.92 0.30 -14.09
N GLU A 486 51.50 1.01 -15.15
CA GLU A 486 50.51 2.09 -15.08
C GLU A 486 49.10 1.63 -15.48
N VAL A 487 48.09 2.07 -14.72
CA VAL A 487 46.68 1.76 -15.00
C VAL A 487 46.14 2.74 -16.05
N VAL A 488 46.23 2.35 -17.32
CA VAL A 488 45.75 3.15 -18.46
C VAL A 488 44.36 2.70 -18.88
N PRO A 489 43.34 3.59 -18.96
CA PRO A 489 42.02 3.21 -19.42
C PRO A 489 42.05 2.82 -20.90
N ASN A 490 41.30 1.80 -21.27
CA ASN A 490 41.15 1.44 -22.67
C ASN A 490 40.27 2.50 -23.38
N PRO A 491 40.77 3.23 -24.38
CA PRO A 491 39.99 4.27 -25.07
C PRO A 491 38.79 3.72 -25.85
N ASN A 492 38.77 2.41 -26.13
CA ASN A 492 37.69 1.73 -26.84
C ASN A 492 36.61 1.16 -25.90
N TRP A 493 36.79 1.23 -24.58
CA TRP A 493 35.82 0.71 -23.64
C TRP A 493 34.63 1.66 -23.46
N THR A 494 33.43 1.09 -23.36
CA THR A 494 32.23 1.83 -22.95
C THR A 494 31.38 1.02 -21.96
N PRO A 495 30.58 1.70 -21.11
CA PRO A 495 29.83 1.04 -20.04
C PRO A 495 28.63 0.19 -20.50
N PHE A 496 28.06 0.46 -21.67
CA PHE A 496 26.88 -0.25 -22.18
C PHE A 496 27.21 -1.10 -23.40
N LEU A 497 26.64 -2.30 -23.46
CA LEU A 497 26.58 -3.07 -24.70
C LEU A 497 25.37 -2.60 -25.52
N LYS A 498 25.57 -2.45 -26.83
CA LYS A 498 24.51 -2.11 -27.78
C LYS A 498 23.50 -3.26 -27.82
N ILE A 499 22.21 -2.92 -27.67
CA ILE A 499 21.10 -3.87 -27.81
C ILE A 499 20.49 -3.63 -29.19
N THR A 500 20.37 -4.68 -29.98
CA THR A 500 19.79 -4.68 -31.32
C THR A 500 18.26 -4.77 -31.21
N GLU A 501 17.63 -3.68 -30.77
CA GLU A 501 16.25 -3.28 -31.11
C GLU A 501 15.08 -4.24 -30.77
N LEU A 502 15.02 -4.75 -29.55
CA LEU A 502 13.72 -5.01 -28.90
C LEU A 502 13.54 -3.99 -27.76
N ASP A 503 12.47 -3.19 -27.82
CA ASP A 503 12.11 -2.24 -26.74
C ASP A 503 12.11 -2.91 -25.36
N ASN A 504 11.72 -4.19 -25.34
CA ASN A 504 11.73 -5.02 -24.14
C ASN A 504 13.12 -5.13 -23.52
N ASP A 505 14.15 -5.46 -24.31
CA ASP A 505 15.51 -5.69 -23.81
C ASP A 505 16.13 -4.42 -23.21
N MET A 506 15.79 -3.26 -23.78
CA MET A 506 16.18 -1.95 -23.24
C MET A 506 15.55 -1.71 -21.87
N CYS A 507 14.25 -1.99 -21.74
CA CYS A 507 13.52 -1.88 -20.47
C CYS A 507 14.08 -2.84 -19.41
N LEU A 508 14.37 -4.08 -19.79
CA LEU A 508 14.97 -5.08 -18.90
C LEU A 508 16.35 -4.65 -18.42
N ARG A 509 17.21 -4.15 -19.32
CA ARG A 509 18.54 -3.64 -18.96
C ARG A 509 18.43 -2.50 -17.96
N ALA A 510 17.60 -1.50 -18.24
CA ALA A 510 17.41 -0.34 -17.38
C ALA A 510 16.88 -0.75 -16.00
N GLY A 511 15.83 -1.58 -15.96
CA GLY A 511 15.27 -2.10 -14.71
C GLY A 511 16.29 -2.84 -13.85
N ARG A 512 17.12 -3.72 -14.43
CA ARG A 512 18.18 -4.43 -13.68
C ARG A 512 19.19 -3.46 -13.07
N ILE A 513 19.61 -2.46 -13.84
CA ILE A 513 20.58 -1.46 -13.37
C ILE A 513 20.00 -0.69 -12.19
N ILE A 514 18.74 -0.25 -12.26
CA ILE A 514 18.09 0.47 -11.15
C ILE A 514 17.94 -0.41 -9.92
N ASP A 515 17.41 -1.62 -10.04
CA ASP A 515 17.25 -2.55 -8.90
C ASP A 515 18.61 -2.80 -8.21
N TRP A 516 19.69 -2.94 -8.98
CA TRP A 516 21.03 -3.10 -8.44
C TRP A 516 21.56 -1.84 -7.76
N CYS A 517 21.35 -0.67 -8.34
CA CYS A 517 21.72 0.61 -7.74
C CYS A 517 20.91 0.92 -6.46
N GLU A 518 19.62 0.58 -6.42
CA GLU A 518 18.78 0.71 -5.23
C GLU A 518 19.34 -0.11 -4.07
N ASN A 519 19.74 -1.37 -4.34
CA ASN A 519 20.39 -2.22 -3.35
C ASN A 519 21.71 -1.65 -2.85
N VAL A 520 22.51 -1.03 -3.73
CA VAL A 520 23.75 -0.35 -3.35
C VAL A 520 23.44 0.85 -2.44
N TYR A 521 22.46 1.68 -2.79
CA TYR A 521 22.04 2.83 -1.98
C TYR A 521 21.56 2.42 -0.59
N ASN A 522 20.81 1.32 -0.47
CA ASN A 522 20.42 0.77 0.84
C ASN A 522 21.64 0.46 1.72
N SER A 523 22.70 -0.13 1.16
CA SER A 523 23.94 -0.37 1.90
C SER A 523 24.69 0.93 2.22
N LEU A 524 24.71 1.90 1.32
CA LEU A 524 25.37 3.20 1.55
C LEU A 524 24.66 4.04 2.61
N ILE A 525 23.33 3.92 2.74
CA ILE A 525 22.55 4.55 3.82
C ILE A 525 22.89 3.91 5.17
N ALA A 526 23.01 2.58 5.22
CA ALA A 526 23.42 1.88 6.44
C ALA A 526 24.85 2.27 6.89
N LEU A 527 25.69 2.74 5.95
CA LEU A 527 27.01 3.30 6.22
C LEU A 527 27.01 4.84 6.40
N GLU A 528 25.85 5.49 6.40
CA GLU A 528 25.70 6.95 6.50
C GLU A 528 26.43 7.75 5.39
N ILE A 529 26.76 7.10 4.27
CA ILE A 529 27.45 7.75 3.13
C ILE A 529 26.47 8.61 2.31
N VAL A 530 25.21 8.19 2.25
CA VAL A 530 24.11 8.93 1.59
C VAL A 530 22.90 8.98 2.53
N ARG A 531 22.09 10.04 2.45
CA ARG A 531 20.97 10.26 3.38
C ARG A 531 19.65 9.61 2.95
N ILE A 532 19.46 9.43 1.65
CA ILE A 532 18.21 8.93 1.07
C ILE A 532 18.50 7.90 -0.02
N ASN A 533 17.57 6.96 -0.22
CA ASN A 533 17.60 6.09 -1.39
C ASN A 533 16.82 6.77 -2.50
N ILE A 534 17.53 7.26 -3.51
CA ILE A 534 16.96 8.04 -4.61
C ILE A 534 16.11 7.19 -5.57
N PHE A 535 16.19 5.85 -5.48
CA PHE A 535 15.49 4.93 -6.37
C PHE A 535 14.12 4.45 -5.84
N LEU A 536 13.75 4.85 -4.63
CA LEU A 536 12.45 4.47 -4.04
C LEU A 536 11.28 4.99 -4.90
N ASN A 537 10.39 4.09 -5.29
CA ASN A 537 9.17 4.37 -6.07
C ASN A 537 9.38 4.87 -7.51
N ILE A 538 10.54 4.64 -8.13
CA ILE A 538 10.72 4.95 -9.57
C ILE A 538 9.98 3.95 -10.46
N LEU A 539 9.81 2.71 -9.99
CA LEU A 539 9.23 1.59 -10.74
C LEU A 539 7.89 1.09 -10.15
N ASN A 540 7.21 1.91 -9.33
CA ASN A 540 5.96 1.58 -8.63
C ASN A 540 4.75 2.33 -9.17
#